data_AF-A0A0C9VMG8-F1
#
_entry.id   AF-A0A0C9VMG8-F1
#
_cell.length_a   1.000
_cell.length_b   1.000
_cell.length_c   1.000
_cell.angle_alpha   90.00
_cell.angle_beta   90.00
_cell.angle_gamma   90.00
#
_symmetry.space_group_name_H-M   'P 1'
#
loop_
_entity.id
_entity.type
_entity.pdbx_description
1 polymer ?
#
loop_
_entity_poly.entity_id
_entity_poly.type
_entity_poly.pdbx_seq_one_letter_code
_entity_poly.pdbx_strand_id
1 'polypeptide(L)'
;RFCQVPTFGRDTICRFVNNVSTMTRLNARNFEDILQCCLLVLEGLFPSPHKKVIHSMVFAMANWHALAKLQLHTEKTLQLHTLSHTTKILGDAVRQFTKVTCASIVTKELPKEKAAQ
;
A
#
# COMPACT_ATOMS: atom_id res chain seq x y z
N ARG A 1 -9.80 -1.30 12.11
CA ARG A 1 -10.11 -0.37 11.01
C ARG A 1 -10.36 -1.11 9.69
N PHE A 2 -9.47 -1.97 9.18
CA PHE A 2 -9.76 -2.78 7.98
C PHE A 2 -11.05 -3.61 8.09
N CYS A 3 -11.34 -4.23 9.24
CA CYS A 3 -12.58 -4.99 9.45
C CYS A 3 -13.87 -4.16 9.36
N GLN A 4 -13.77 -2.81 9.38
CA GLN A 4 -14.92 -1.90 9.24
C GLN A 4 -15.17 -1.52 7.77
N VAL A 5 -14.27 -1.89 6.85
CA VAL A 5 -14.47 -1.66 5.42
C VAL A 5 -15.58 -2.60 4.93
N PRO A 6 -16.69 -2.06 4.36
CA PRO A 6 -17.75 -2.90 3.82
C PRO A 6 -17.25 -3.69 2.62
N THR A 7 -17.89 -4.83 2.36
CA THR A 7 -17.64 -5.59 1.13
C THR A 7 -18.10 -4.79 -0.09
N PHE A 8 -17.35 -4.86 -1.19
CA PHE A 8 -17.68 -4.19 -2.44
C PHE A 8 -17.74 -5.19 -3.60
N GLY A 9 -18.82 -5.12 -4.38
CA GLY A 9 -19.12 -6.12 -5.40
C GLY A 9 -19.43 -7.51 -4.80
N ARG A 10 -19.76 -8.47 -5.66
CA ARG A 10 -19.90 -9.88 -5.22
C ARG A 10 -18.55 -10.49 -4.83
N ASP A 11 -17.47 -10.05 -5.49
CA ASP A 11 -16.13 -10.64 -5.36
C ASP A 11 -14.98 -9.63 -5.44
N THR A 12 -15.23 -8.31 -5.41
CA THR A 12 -14.16 -7.33 -5.65
C THR A 12 -13.37 -7.02 -4.38
N ILE A 13 -14.04 -6.63 -3.29
CA ILE A 13 -13.41 -6.44 -1.97
C ILE A 13 -14.09 -7.36 -0.98
N CYS A 14 -13.35 -8.38 -0.53
CA CYS A 14 -13.80 -9.34 0.46
C CYS A 14 -13.70 -8.78 1.89
N ARG A 15 -14.46 -9.35 2.82
CA ARG A 15 -14.43 -8.94 4.23
C ARG A 15 -13.06 -9.25 4.85
N PHE A 16 -12.44 -8.25 5.46
CA PHE A 16 -11.22 -8.42 6.26
C PHE A 16 -11.56 -8.98 7.65
N VAL A 17 -11.49 -10.31 7.81
CA VAL A 17 -11.82 -10.98 9.08
C VAL A 17 -10.66 -10.94 10.08
N ASN A 18 -9.43 -11.12 9.58
CA ASN A 18 -8.24 -11.17 10.42
C ASN A 18 -7.62 -9.78 10.61
N ASN A 19 -6.80 -9.65 11.65
CA ASN A 19 -6.04 -8.44 11.86
C ASN A 19 -4.98 -8.27 10.75
N VAL A 20 -5.26 -7.35 9.83
CA VAL A 20 -4.40 -7.03 8.68
C VAL A 20 -2.99 -6.62 9.10
N SER A 21 -2.80 -5.97 10.27
CA SER A 21 -1.46 -5.57 10.73
C SER A 21 -0.56 -6.75 11.11
N THR A 22 -1.14 -7.94 11.30
CA THR A 22 -0.33 -9.14 11.58
C THR A 22 0.37 -9.65 10.33
N MET A 23 -0.19 -9.37 9.14
CA MET A 23 0.30 -9.80 7.83
C MET A 23 0.60 -11.31 7.74
N THR A 24 -0.16 -12.14 8.45
CA THR A 24 0.00 -13.61 8.43
C THR A 24 -0.96 -14.26 7.43
N ARG A 25 -0.47 -15.29 6.71
CA ARG A 25 -1.27 -16.13 5.80
C ARG A 25 -2.01 -15.35 4.70
N LEU A 26 -1.40 -14.28 4.19
CA LEU A 26 -1.96 -13.48 3.11
C LEU A 26 -1.63 -14.10 1.75
N ASN A 27 -2.65 -14.27 0.89
CA ASN A 27 -2.44 -14.57 -0.52
C ASN A 27 -2.36 -13.28 -1.36
N ALA A 28 -2.01 -13.40 -2.64
CA ALA A 28 -1.87 -12.25 -3.54
C ALA A 28 -3.14 -11.37 -3.59
N ARG A 29 -4.34 -11.98 -3.57
CA ARG A 29 -5.61 -11.26 -3.57
C ARG A 29 -5.79 -10.45 -2.29
N ASN A 30 -5.41 -10.99 -1.13
CA ASN A 30 -5.49 -10.23 0.12
C ASN A 30 -4.56 -9.02 0.10
N PHE A 31 -3.34 -9.14 -0.44
CA PHE A 31 -2.44 -8.00 -0.59
C PHE A 31 -3.05 -6.91 -1.48
N GLU A 32 -3.67 -7.31 -2.59
CA GLU A 32 -4.35 -6.38 -3.49
C GLU A 32 -5.52 -5.67 -2.79
N ASP A 33 -6.43 -6.41 -2.15
CA ASP A 33 -7.59 -5.84 -1.45
C ASP A 33 -7.15 -4.87 -0.34
N ILE A 34 -6.10 -5.24 0.42
CA ILE A 34 -5.51 -4.38 1.45
C ILE A 34 -5.00 -3.08 0.82
N LEU A 35 -4.25 -3.16 -0.28
CA LEU A 35 -3.68 -1.99 -0.95
C LEU A 35 -4.78 -1.05 -1.47
N GLN A 36 -5.83 -1.60 -2.08
CA GLN A 36 -6.98 -0.84 -2.59
C GLN A 36 -7.71 -0.09 -1.46
N CYS A 37 -7.85 -0.70 -0.28
CA CYS A 37 -8.55 -0.11 0.86
C CYS A 37 -7.67 0.74 1.78
N CYS A 38 -6.35 0.73 1.58
CA CYS A 38 -5.40 1.26 2.55
C CYS A 38 -5.57 2.78 2.77
N LEU A 39 -5.78 3.55 1.70
CA LEU A 39 -5.95 5.02 1.81
C LEU A 39 -7.13 5.41 2.71
N LEU A 40 -8.27 4.73 2.56
CA LEU A 40 -9.46 4.95 3.39
C LEU A 40 -9.17 4.61 4.86
N VAL A 41 -8.47 3.50 5.09
CA VAL A 41 -8.18 3.03 6.44
C VAL A 41 -7.16 3.92 7.16
N LEU A 42 -6.22 4.52 6.44
CA LEU A 42 -5.19 5.40 7.01
C LEU A 42 -5.68 6.84 7.20
N GLU A 43 -6.85 7.20 6.66
CA GLU A 43 -7.39 8.55 6.80
C GLU A 43 -7.56 8.95 8.28
N GLY A 44 -7.04 10.12 8.64
CA GLY A 44 -7.10 10.63 10.02
C GLY A 44 -6.25 9.84 11.03
N LEU A 45 -5.45 8.86 10.59
CA LEU A 45 -4.58 8.10 11.50
C LEU A 45 -3.31 8.87 11.90
N PHE A 46 -2.75 9.66 10.97
CA PHE A 46 -1.46 10.31 11.15
C PHE A 46 -1.59 11.83 11.21
N PRO A 47 -0.81 12.51 12.07
CA PRO A 47 -0.71 13.97 12.07
C PRO A 47 0.11 14.47 10.87
N SER A 48 -0.03 15.77 10.58
CA SER A 48 0.89 16.48 9.66
C SER A 48 2.29 16.56 10.29
N PRO A 49 3.39 16.36 9.55
CA PRO A 49 3.49 16.23 8.08
C PRO A 49 3.37 14.79 7.54
N HIS A 50 3.40 13.78 8.41
CA HIS A 50 3.45 12.36 8.03
C HIS A 50 2.25 11.90 7.22
N LYS A 51 1.05 12.44 7.51
CA LYS A 51 -0.18 12.17 6.77
C LYS A 51 0.04 12.27 5.26
N LYS A 52 0.57 13.41 4.79
CA LYS A 52 0.74 13.67 3.35
C LYS A 52 1.72 12.68 2.75
N VAL A 53 2.86 12.46 3.42
CA VAL A 53 3.91 11.57 2.92
C VAL A 53 3.43 10.13 2.81
N ILE A 54 2.76 9.61 3.84
CA ILE A 54 2.22 8.25 3.86
C ILE A 54 1.12 8.10 2.80
N HIS A 55 0.18 9.05 2.71
CA HIS A 55 -0.89 8.99 1.71
C HIS A 55 -0.33 9.05 0.28
N SER A 56 0.65 9.91 0.02
CA SER A 56 1.30 9.99 -1.29
C SER A 56 2.01 8.68 -1.66
N MET A 57 2.69 8.05 -0.70
CA MET A 57 3.36 6.75 -0.92
C MET A 57 2.35 5.64 -1.22
N VAL A 58 1.28 5.51 -0.43
CA VAL A 58 0.25 4.48 -0.64
C VAL A 58 -0.46 4.70 -1.97
N PHE A 59 -0.76 5.96 -2.33
CA PHE A 59 -1.34 6.28 -3.62
C PHE A 59 -0.41 5.91 -4.79
N ALA A 60 0.88 6.26 -4.71
CA ALA A 60 1.86 5.90 -5.73
C ALA A 60 1.97 4.38 -5.91
N MET A 61 1.94 3.63 -4.81
CA MET A 61 1.99 2.17 -4.82
C MET A 61 0.73 1.54 -5.43
N ALA A 62 -0.46 2.04 -5.07
CA ALA A 62 -1.72 1.57 -5.63
C ALA A 62 -1.82 1.86 -7.13
N ASN A 63 -1.40 3.07 -7.56
CA ASN A 63 -1.39 3.45 -8.97
C ASN A 63 -0.41 2.59 -9.78
N TRP A 64 0.81 2.41 -9.28
CA TRP A 64 1.81 1.54 -9.91
C TRP A 64 1.30 0.10 -10.03
N HIS A 65 0.72 -0.46 -8.96
CA HIS A 65 0.18 -1.82 -8.97
C HIS A 65 -0.98 -1.99 -9.96
N ALA A 66 -1.91 -1.03 -10.01
CA ALA A 66 -3.01 -1.04 -10.98
C ALA A 66 -2.49 -1.02 -12.42
N LEU A 67 -1.52 -0.16 -12.73
CA LEU A 67 -0.88 -0.12 -14.05
C LEU A 67 -0.15 -1.41 -14.38
N ALA A 68 0.62 -1.96 -13.45
CA ALA A 68 1.32 -3.24 -13.63
C ALA A 68 0.33 -4.38 -13.92
N LYS A 69 -0.83 -4.39 -13.26
CA LYS A 69 -1.89 -5.39 -13.50
C LYS A 69 -2.55 -5.23 -14.88
N LEU A 70 -2.77 -4.00 -15.33
CA LEU A 70 -3.36 -3.69 -16.64
C LEU A 70 -2.42 -3.98 -17.82
N GLN A 71 -1.11 -4.05 -17.60
CA GLN A 71 -0.13 -4.35 -18.66
C GLN A 71 -0.36 -5.70 -19.37
N LEU A 72 -1.08 -6.64 -18.76
CA LEU A 72 -1.46 -7.89 -19.41
C LEU A 72 -2.45 -7.70 -20.58
N HIS A 73 -3.04 -6.50 -20.77
CA HIS A 73 -4.19 -6.33 -21.66
C HIS A 73 -4.08 -5.30 -22.79
N THR A 74 -3.04 -4.43 -22.87
CA THR A 74 -2.94 -3.48 -24.00
C THR A 74 -1.50 -3.02 -24.31
N GLU A 75 -1.09 -3.09 -25.59
CA GLU A 75 0.20 -2.58 -26.10
C GLU A 75 0.41 -1.08 -25.88
N LYS A 76 -0.67 -0.28 -25.84
CA LYS A 76 -0.61 1.18 -25.68
C LYS A 76 -0.41 1.65 -24.23
N THR A 77 -0.80 0.86 -23.23
CA THR A 77 -0.39 1.05 -21.82
C THR A 77 0.98 0.44 -21.51
N LEU A 78 1.49 -0.39 -22.42
CA LEU A 78 2.72 -1.18 -22.28
C LEU A 78 4.01 -0.45 -22.66
N GLN A 79 3.98 0.75 -23.24
CA GLN A 79 5.26 1.41 -23.47
C GLN A 79 5.88 1.77 -22.13
N LEU A 80 6.95 1.05 -21.81
CA LEU A 80 7.98 1.23 -20.79
C LEU A 80 7.92 2.55 -20.03
N HIS A 81 7.71 3.66 -20.74
CA HIS A 81 7.56 5.01 -20.23
C HIS A 81 6.53 5.18 -19.09
N THR A 82 5.29 4.69 -19.18
CA THR A 82 4.27 4.96 -18.13
C THR A 82 4.55 4.20 -16.84
N LEU A 83 4.90 2.91 -16.93
CA LEU A 83 5.30 2.14 -15.76
C LEU A 83 6.64 2.63 -15.23
N SER A 84 7.64 2.90 -16.07
CA SER A 84 8.93 3.44 -15.63
C SER A 84 8.77 4.79 -14.92
N HIS A 85 7.88 5.64 -15.42
CA HIS A 85 7.56 6.93 -14.80
C HIS A 85 6.90 6.74 -13.44
N THR A 86 5.89 5.88 -13.32
CA THR A 86 5.24 5.61 -12.02
C THR A 86 6.14 4.88 -11.04
N THR A 87 7.05 4.01 -11.52
CA THR A 87 8.11 3.40 -10.70
C THR A 87 9.05 4.46 -10.13
N LYS A 88 9.44 5.47 -10.91
CA LYS A 88 10.26 6.60 -10.42
C LYS A 88 9.52 7.37 -9.32
N ILE A 89 8.26 7.73 -9.56
CA ILE A 89 7.41 8.41 -8.57
C ILE A 89 7.29 7.58 -7.29
N LEU A 90 7.07 6.28 -7.40
CA LEU A 90 7.01 5.38 -6.25
C LEU A 90 8.35 5.38 -5.48
N GLY A 91 9.47 5.30 -6.19
CA GLY A 91 10.80 5.38 -5.60
C GLY A 91 11.03 6.69 -4.83
N ASP A 92 10.63 7.81 -5.41
CA ASP A 92 10.73 9.13 -4.76
C ASP A 92 9.83 9.22 -3.52
N ALA A 93 8.60 8.72 -3.60
CA ALA A 93 7.67 8.69 -2.47
C ALA A 93 8.19 7.83 -1.31
N VAL A 94 8.76 6.66 -1.61
CA VAL A 94 9.39 5.80 -0.59
C VAL A 94 10.60 6.49 0.05
N ARG A 95 11.46 7.14 -0.75
CA ARG A 95 12.60 7.91 -0.22
C ARG A 95 12.14 9.07 0.65
N GLN A 96 11.06 9.75 0.28
CA GLN A 96 10.48 10.82 1.09
C GLN A 96 9.89 10.28 2.40
N PHE A 97 9.22 9.13 2.37
CA PHE A 97 8.75 8.43 3.56
C PHE A 97 9.88 8.13 4.53
N THR A 98 11.00 7.58 4.05
CA THR A 98 12.18 7.32 4.88
C THR A 98 12.74 8.61 5.48
N LYS A 99 12.93 9.66 4.66
CA LYS A 99 13.53 10.93 5.09
C LYS A 99 12.69 11.70 6.10
N VAL A 100 11.36 11.69 5.96
CA VAL A 100 10.46 12.50 6.79
C VAL A 100 9.88 11.69 7.94
N THR A 101 9.33 10.50 7.65
CA THR A 101 8.55 9.74 8.63
C THR A 101 9.45 8.82 9.45
N CYS A 102 10.26 7.97 8.80
CA CYS A 102 11.15 7.05 9.53
C CYS A 102 12.23 7.79 10.33
N ALA A 103 12.71 8.94 9.86
CA ALA A 103 13.65 9.76 10.63
C ALA A 103 13.06 10.34 11.93
N SER A 104 11.74 10.58 11.95
CA SER A 104 11.04 11.17 13.09
C SER A 104 10.43 10.14 14.05
N ILE A 105 10.09 8.95 13.54
CA ILE A 105 9.42 7.89 14.30
C ILE A 105 10.41 6.74 14.49
N VAL A 106 10.88 6.56 15.72
CA VAL A 106 11.70 5.40 16.08
C VAL A 106 10.80 4.17 16.11
N THR A 107 10.82 3.38 15.03
CA THR A 107 10.17 2.09 14.98
C THR A 107 11.07 1.03 15.62
N LYS A 108 10.47 0.08 16.34
CA LYS A 108 11.14 -1.11 16.83
C LYS A 108 10.49 -2.31 16.17
N GLU A 109 11.29 -3.32 15.85
CA GLU A 109 10.77 -4.60 15.38
C GLU A 109 9.79 -5.17 16.41
N LEU A 110 8.73 -5.79 15.92
CA LEU A 110 7.81 -6.52 16.78
C LEU A 110 8.54 -7.74 17.35
N PRO A 111 8.18 -8.23 18.56
CA PRO A 111 8.80 -9.41 19.17
C PRO A 111 8.83 -10.65 18.25
N LYS A 112 7.82 -10.80 17.40
CA LYS A 112 7.74 -11.87 16.39
C LYS A 112 8.73 -11.72 15.23
N GLU A 113 9.07 -10.49 14.85
CA GLU A 113 10.02 -10.19 13.77
C GLU A 113 11.44 -10.43 14.27
N LYS A 114 11.73 -9.96 15.49
CA LYS A 114 13.00 -10.23 16.19
C LYS A 114 13.24 -11.72 16.45
N ALA A 115 12.19 -12.51 16.68
CA ALA A 115 12.31 -13.95 16.93
C ALA A 115 12.46 -14.80 15.64
N ALA A 116 12.20 -14.22 14.47
CA ALA A 116 12.35 -14.87 13.17
C ALA A 116 13.69 -14.55 12.48
N GLN A 117 14.53 -13.75 13.15
CA GLN A 117 15.85 -13.28 12.72
C GLN A 117 16.95 -14.16 13.31
#